data_AF-A0A9P7RWI8-F1
#
_entry.id   AF-A0A9P7RWI8-F1
#
_cell.length_a   1.000
_cell.length_b   1.000
_cell.length_c   1.000
_cell.angle_alpha   90.00
_cell.angle_beta   90.00
_cell.angle_gamma   90.00
#
_symmetry.space_group_name_H-M   'P 1'
#
loop_
_entity.id
_entity.type
_entity.pdbx_description
1 polymer ?
#
loop_
_entity_poly.entity_id
_entity_poly.type
_entity_poly.pdbx_seq_one_letter_code
_entity_poly.pdbx_strand_id
1 'polypeptide(L)'
;MTSISSRRLSKELMEIQNGGCPVGIDLEKADDFQCWRFSLEVMGESLYQNEKFTLQFRFDQQYPISSPAVQFVQTEGRQIPVHPHVYSNGHICASILGNEWSPVLSVIAVCVTLQSMLASCREKRRSV
;
A
#
# COMPACT_ATOMS: atom_id res chain seq x y z
N MET A 1 22.62 0.51 17.17
CA MET A 1 21.54 1.39 17.65
C MET A 1 20.31 1.11 16.80
N THR A 2 19.22 0.62 17.37
CA THR A 2 17.96 0.45 16.61
C THR A 2 17.43 1.84 16.23
N SER A 3 17.29 2.14 14.94
CA SER A 3 16.71 3.41 14.49
C SER A 3 15.26 3.53 14.96
N ILE A 4 14.81 4.78 15.14
CA ILE A 4 13.41 5.08 15.49
C ILE A 4 12.46 4.46 14.45
N SER A 5 12.86 4.49 13.18
CA SER A 5 12.13 3.84 12.07
C SER A 5 11.94 2.34 12.28
N SER A 6 12.98 1.58 12.61
CA SER A 6 12.88 0.14 12.84
C SER A 6 11.98 -0.19 14.04
N ARG A 7 12.02 0.61 15.10
CA ARG A 7 11.12 0.42 16.26
C ARG A 7 9.66 0.64 15.89
N ARG A 8 9.37 1.70 15.11
CA ARG A 8 8.03 1.98 14.60
C ARG A 8 7.52 0.86 13.70
N LEU A 9 8.34 0.44 12.72
CA LEU A 9 8.00 -0.63 11.80
C LEU A 9 7.82 -1.98 12.51
N SER A 10 8.66 -2.28 13.52
CA SER A 10 8.49 -3.49 14.33
C SER A 10 7.14 -3.50 15.05
N LYS A 11 6.72 -2.35 15.60
CA LYS A 11 5.42 -2.21 16.27
C LYS A 11 4.26 -2.39 15.28
N GLU A 12 4.34 -1.76 14.11
CA GLU A 12 3.32 -1.91 13.07
C GLU A 12 3.25 -3.36 12.58
N LEU A 13 4.38 -4.03 12.38
CA LEU A 13 4.41 -5.44 11.96
C LEU A 13 3.77 -6.36 13.02
N MET A 14 4.06 -6.14 14.30
CA MET A 14 3.42 -6.87 15.39
C MET A 14 1.91 -6.61 15.45
N GLU A 15 1.47 -5.37 15.26
CA GLU A 15 0.05 -5.00 15.21
C GLU A 15 -0.66 -5.67 14.03
N ILE A 16 -0.01 -5.76 12.86
CA ILE A 16 -0.53 -6.45 11.67
C ILE A 16 -0.66 -7.95 11.93
N GLN A 17 0.39 -8.58 12.49
CA GLN A 17 0.39 -10.01 12.78
C GLN A 17 -0.60 -10.40 13.89
N ASN A 18 -0.76 -9.56 14.90
CA ASN A 18 -1.60 -9.86 16.07
C ASN A 18 -3.06 -9.39 15.92
N GLY A 19 -3.26 -8.22 15.29
CA GLY A 19 -4.58 -7.63 15.06
C GLY A 19 -5.27 -8.13 13.80
N GLY A 20 -4.54 -8.81 12.91
CA GLY A 20 -5.01 -9.22 11.60
C GLY A 20 -5.07 -8.07 10.61
N CYS A 21 -4.99 -8.39 9.33
CA CYS A 21 -5.20 -7.40 8.27
C CYS A 21 -6.70 -7.17 8.02
N PRO A 22 -7.09 -5.97 7.56
CA PRO A 22 -8.44 -5.73 7.07
C PRO A 22 -8.78 -6.65 5.88
N VAL A 23 -10.06 -6.90 5.66
CA VAL A 23 -10.52 -7.79 4.58
C VAL A 23 -9.98 -7.35 3.21
N GLY A 24 -9.37 -8.30 2.48
CA GLY A 24 -8.77 -8.06 1.17
C GLY A 24 -7.39 -7.43 1.20
N ILE A 25 -6.78 -7.22 2.37
CA ILE A 25 -5.37 -6.84 2.49
C ILE A 25 -4.66 -8.00 3.16
N ASP A 26 -3.56 -8.50 2.57
CA ASP A 26 -2.70 -9.50 3.23
C ASP A 26 -1.24 -9.10 3.14
N LEU A 27 -0.47 -9.44 4.17
CA LEU A 27 0.97 -9.23 4.18
C LEU A 27 1.66 -10.42 3.51
N GLU A 28 2.25 -10.18 2.33
CA GLU A 28 2.93 -11.22 1.54
C GLU A 28 4.41 -11.34 1.92
N LYS A 29 5.07 -10.20 2.18
CA LYS A 29 6.50 -10.16 2.48
C LYS A 29 6.84 -9.00 3.40
N ALA A 30 7.48 -9.29 4.53
CA ALA A 30 8.01 -8.28 5.46
C ALA A 30 9.32 -8.75 6.10
N ASP A 31 10.23 -9.32 5.30
CA ASP A 31 11.49 -9.88 5.81
C ASP A 31 12.40 -8.79 6.41
N ASP A 32 12.36 -7.58 5.84
CA ASP A 32 13.19 -6.45 6.24
C ASP A 32 12.36 -5.20 6.53
N PHE A 33 12.84 -4.34 7.43
CA PHE A 33 12.24 -3.02 7.70
C PHE A 33 12.50 -1.97 6.61
N GLN A 34 12.92 -2.39 5.41
CA GLN A 34 13.15 -1.51 4.27
C GLN A 34 12.11 -1.70 3.17
N CYS A 35 11.61 -2.92 2.99
CA CYS A 35 10.74 -3.26 1.87
C CYS A 35 9.66 -4.25 2.31
N TRP A 36 8.40 -3.82 2.29
CA TRP A 36 7.26 -4.69 2.56
C TRP A 36 6.40 -4.85 1.31
N ARG A 37 5.76 -6.02 1.17
CA ARG A 37 4.78 -6.30 0.12
C ARG A 37 3.48 -6.74 0.73
N PHE A 38 2.41 -6.15 0.23
CA PHE A 38 1.05 -6.49 0.56
C PHE A 38 0.31 -6.94 -0.69
N SER A 39 -0.59 -7.90 -0.56
CA SER A 39 -1.64 -8.11 -1.54
C SER A 39 -2.84 -7.25 -1.19
N LEU A 40 -3.42 -6.63 -2.21
CA LEU A 40 -4.61 -5.82 -2.10
C LEU A 40 -5.65 -6.37 -3.07
N GLU A 41 -6.81 -6.70 -2.54
CA GLU A 41 -7.98 -7.20 -3.23
C GLU A 41 -9.17 -6.34 -2.86
N VAL A 42 -9.89 -5.85 -3.87
CA VAL A 42 -11.05 -5.00 -3.63
C VAL A 42 -12.27 -5.88 -3.43
N MET A 43 -12.84 -5.83 -2.23
CA MET A 43 -14.06 -6.55 -1.90
C MET A 43 -15.30 -5.82 -2.43
N GLY A 44 -16.29 -6.57 -2.91
CA GLY A 44 -17.57 -6.04 -3.39
C GLY A 44 -17.63 -5.80 -4.90
N GLU A 45 -18.67 -5.09 -5.33
CA GLU A 45 -18.91 -4.73 -6.74
C GLU A 45 -18.00 -3.56 -7.13
N SER A 46 -16.81 -3.89 -7.62
CA SER A 46 -15.88 -2.92 -8.20
C SER A 46 -15.41 -3.38 -9.57
N LEU A 47 -14.85 -2.47 -10.36
CA LEU A 47 -14.26 -2.82 -11.65
C LEU A 47 -13.09 -3.81 -11.53
N TYR A 48 -12.50 -3.93 -10.35
CA TYR A 48 -11.36 -4.81 -10.06
C TYR A 48 -11.76 -6.05 -9.27
N GLN A 49 -13.03 -6.44 -9.34
CA GLN A 49 -13.52 -7.64 -8.65
C GLN A 49 -12.75 -8.88 -9.13
N ASN A 50 -12.35 -9.74 -8.19
CA ASN A 50 -11.50 -10.92 -8.40
C ASN A 50 -10.07 -10.62 -8.89
N GLU A 51 -9.63 -9.35 -8.91
CA GLU A 51 -8.25 -9.00 -9.21
C GLU A 51 -7.47 -8.77 -7.91
N LYS A 52 -6.30 -9.42 -7.79
CA LYS A 52 -5.35 -9.18 -6.71
C LYS A 52 -4.19 -8.33 -7.22
N PHE A 53 -3.89 -7.26 -6.51
CA PHE A 53 -2.78 -6.35 -6.81
C PHE A 53 -1.67 -6.54 -5.77
N THR A 54 -0.41 -6.46 -6.19
CA THR A 54 0.71 -6.42 -5.24
C THR A 54 1.15 -4.98 -5.03
N LEU A 55 1.13 -4.55 -3.78
CA LEU A 55 1.55 -3.23 -3.33
C LEU A 55 2.91 -3.36 -2.63
N GLN A 56 3.89 -2.59 -3.06
CA GLN A 56 5.22 -2.56 -2.47
C GLN A 56 5.43 -1.25 -1.73
N PHE A 57 5.80 -1.36 -0.46
CA PHE A 57 6.21 -0.26 0.41
C PHE A 57 7.72 -0.27 0.53
N ARG A 58 8.33 0.91 0.37
CA ARG A 58 9.75 1.14 0.64
C ARG A 58 9.88 2.21 1.70
N PHE A 59 10.60 1.88 2.77
CA PHE A 59 10.83 2.77 3.90
C PHE A 59 12.26 3.29 3.87
N ASP A 60 12.42 4.57 4.19
CA ASP A 60 13.72 5.18 4.41
C ASP A 60 14.07 5.18 5.91
N GLN A 61 15.20 5.80 6.27
CA GLN A 61 15.61 5.92 7.67
C GLN A 61 14.85 7.01 8.44
N GLN A 62 14.14 7.90 7.74
CA GLN A 62 13.37 9.00 8.32
C GLN A 62 11.93 8.61 8.66
N TYR A 63 11.43 7.47 8.20
CA TYR A 63 10.11 6.95 8.57
C TYR A 63 9.92 6.91 10.09
N PRO A 64 8.76 7.36 10.63
CA PRO A 64 7.53 7.77 9.95
C PRO A 64 7.46 9.27 9.58
N ILE A 65 8.54 10.04 9.75
CA ILE A 65 8.54 11.48 9.44
C ILE A 65 8.37 11.72 7.93
N SER A 66 9.11 10.97 7.13
CA SER A 66 8.91 10.88 5.68
C SER A 66 7.86 9.82 5.34
N SER A 67 7.17 10.04 4.23
CA SER A 67 6.23 9.06 3.70
C SER A 67 6.97 7.83 3.14
N PRO A 68 6.38 6.63 3.27
CA PRO A 68 6.90 5.46 2.59
C PRO A 68 6.68 5.63 1.08
N ALA A 69 7.65 5.18 0.28
CA ALA A 69 7.47 5.10 -1.16
C ALA A 69 6.60 3.88 -1.50
N VAL A 70 5.40 4.13 -2.00
CA VAL A 70 4.41 3.08 -2.31
C VAL A 70 4.17 3.00 -3.80
N GLN A 71 4.19 1.78 -4.32
CA GLN A 71 3.95 1.51 -5.74
C GLN A 71 3.27 0.16 -5.94
N PHE A 72 2.42 0.06 -6.95
CA PHE A 72 1.97 -1.24 -7.45
C PHE A 72 3.09 -1.90 -8.23
N VAL A 73 3.36 -3.16 -7.95
CA VAL A 73 4.35 -3.95 -8.67
C VAL A 73 3.66 -5.03 -9.47
N GLN A 74 4.10 -5.21 -10.71
CA GLN A 74 3.71 -6.35 -11.50
C GLN A 74 4.49 -7.58 -11.00
N THR A 75 3.76 -8.56 -10.51
CA THR A 75 4.27 -9.88 -10.10
C THR A 75 3.68 -10.94 -11.03
N GLU A 76 4.26 -12.14 -11.04
CA GLU A 76 3.78 -13.23 -11.89
C GLU A 76 2.29 -13.51 -11.60
N GLY A 77 1.41 -13.20 -12.57
CA GLY A 77 -0.03 -13.34 -12.44
C GLY A 77 -0.80 -12.13 -11.87
N ARG A 78 -0.14 -11.03 -11.49
CA ARG A 78 -0.79 -9.80 -10.98
C ARG A 78 -0.35 -8.58 -11.77
N GLN A 79 -1.32 -7.88 -12.37
CA GLN A 79 -1.07 -6.67 -13.17
C GLN A 79 -1.21 -5.40 -12.32
N ILE A 80 -0.76 -4.26 -12.85
CA ILE A 80 -0.96 -2.95 -12.21
C ILE A 80 -2.40 -2.49 -12.48
N PRO A 81 -3.13 -1.99 -11.46
CA PRO A 81 -4.51 -1.56 -11.65
C PRO A 81 -4.60 -0.37 -12.60
N VAL A 82 -5.57 -0.41 -13.51
CA VAL A 82 -5.84 0.68 -14.46
C VAL A 82 -6.68 1.76 -13.80
N HIS A 83 -6.03 2.71 -13.14
CA HIS A 83 -6.69 3.74 -12.35
C HIS A 83 -6.18 5.16 -12.70
N PRO A 84 -7.02 6.21 -12.65
CA PRO A 84 -6.58 7.59 -12.97
C PRO A 84 -5.43 8.10 -12.09
N HIS A 85 -5.35 7.61 -10.85
CA HIS A 85 -4.28 7.93 -9.90
C HIS A 85 -3.13 6.91 -9.89
N VAL A 86 -3.14 5.91 -10.77
CA VAL A 86 -2.08 4.90 -10.87
C VAL A 86 -1.46 4.94 -12.26
N TYR A 87 -0.16 5.23 -12.30
CA TYR A 87 0.61 5.29 -13.52
C TYR A 87 0.95 3.88 -14.05
N SER A 88 1.31 3.79 -15.33
CA SER A 88 1.70 2.53 -15.99
C SER A 88 2.91 1.85 -15.36
N ASN A 89 3.79 2.61 -14.71
CA ASN A 89 4.94 2.12 -13.96
C ASN A 89 4.58 1.73 -12.50
N GLY A 90 3.31 1.82 -12.11
CA GLY A 90 2.81 1.46 -10.79
C GLY A 90 2.94 2.56 -9.74
N HIS A 91 3.47 3.74 -10.09
CA HIS A 91 3.47 4.88 -9.18
C HIS A 91 2.05 5.33 -8.87
N ILE A 92 1.84 5.76 -7.63
CA ILE A 92 0.52 6.14 -7.12
C ILE A 92 0.55 7.62 -6.78
N CYS A 93 -0.39 8.38 -7.35
CA CYS A 93 -0.62 9.77 -7.01
C CYS A 93 -1.75 9.85 -5.97
N ALA A 94 -1.40 9.62 -4.70
CA ALA A 94 -2.32 9.79 -3.58
C ALA A 94 -1.81 10.91 -2.68
N SER A 95 -2.71 11.83 -2.29
CA SER A 95 -2.36 12.97 -1.43
C SER A 95 -1.74 12.54 -0.10
N ILE A 96 -2.20 11.41 0.45
CA ILE A 96 -1.68 10.79 1.68
C ILE A 96 -0.21 10.35 1.58
N LEU A 97 0.35 10.18 0.38
CA LEU A 97 1.75 9.82 0.17
C LEU A 97 2.64 11.04 -0.08
N GLY A 98 2.03 12.21 -0.28
CA GLY A 98 2.70 13.48 -0.54
C GLY A 98 2.38 14.50 0.55
N ASN A 99 1.63 15.53 0.21
CA ASN A 99 1.40 16.69 1.07
C ASN A 99 0.54 16.41 2.31
N GLU A 100 -0.30 15.37 2.29
CA GLU A 100 -1.17 14.99 3.41
C GLU A 100 -0.60 13.84 4.24
N TRP A 101 0.66 13.43 3.98
CA TRP A 101 1.32 12.44 4.82
C TRP A 101 1.48 12.98 6.24
N SER A 102 1.11 12.14 7.21
CA SER A 102 1.33 12.40 8.62
C SER A 102 2.00 11.20 9.27
N PRO A 103 2.99 11.38 10.17
CA PRO A 103 3.63 10.29 10.90
C PRO A 103 2.68 9.49 11.80
N VAL A 104 1.44 9.98 11.97
CA VAL A 104 0.35 9.29 12.68
C VAL A 104 -0.25 8.18 11.81
N LEU A 105 -0.15 8.26 10.48
CA LEU A 105 -0.63 7.23 9.57
C LEU A 105 0.25 5.97 9.68
N SER A 106 -0.40 4.82 9.59
CA SER A 106 0.25 3.49 9.55
C SER A 106 0.23 2.92 8.13
N VAL A 107 1.05 1.90 7.90
CA VAL A 107 1.09 1.16 6.62
C VAL A 107 -0.28 0.60 6.26
N ILE A 108 -1.01 0.07 7.25
CA ILE A 108 -2.37 -0.44 7.04
C ILE A 108 -3.34 0.68 6.66
N ALA A 109 -3.25 1.85 7.29
CA ALA A 109 -4.10 2.99 6.92
C ALA A 109 -3.90 3.35 5.43
N VAL A 110 -2.65 3.36 4.95
CA VAL A 110 -2.34 3.58 3.54
C VAL A 110 -2.97 2.50 2.66
N CYS A 111 -2.82 1.21 3.00
CA CYS A 111 -3.44 0.11 2.26
C CYS A 111 -4.97 0.27 2.16
N VAL A 112 -5.63 0.61 3.26
CA VAL A 112 -7.10 0.80 3.31
C VAL A 112 -7.52 2.00 2.45
N THR A 113 -6.78 3.10 2.48
CA THR A 113 -7.05 4.25 1.61
C THR A 113 -6.93 3.88 0.13
N LEU A 114 -5.90 3.12 -0.24
CA LEU A 114 -5.71 2.68 -1.62
C LEU A 114 -6.77 1.67 -2.06
N GLN A 115 -7.19 0.77 -1.17
CA GLN A 115 -8.28 -0.17 -1.43
C GLN A 115 -9.60 0.59 -1.66
N SER A 116 -9.89 1.59 -0.83
CA SER A 116 -11.07 2.45 -0.97
C SER A 116 -11.02 3.28 -2.25
N MET A 117 -9.84 3.78 -2.62
CA MET A 117 -9.63 4.49 -3.89
C MET A 117 -10.00 3.60 -5.08
N LEU A 118 -9.49 2.36 -5.12
CA LEU A 118 -9.83 1.40 -6.18
C LEU A 118 -11.31 1.00 -6.17
N ALA A 119 -11.90 0.80 -4.98
CA ALA A 119 -13.32 0.47 -4.83
C ALA A 119 -14.24 1.59 -5.35
N SER A 120 -13.86 2.85 -5.15
CA SER A 120 -14.64 4.01 -5.59
C SER A 120 -14.55 4.29 -7.10
N CYS A 121 -13.64 3.62 -7.80
CA CYS A 121 -13.38 3.86 -9.21
C CYS A 121 -14.54 3.36 -10.10
N ARG A 122 -15.13 4.28 -10.87
CA ARG A 122 -16.26 3.99 -11.77
C ARG A 122 -15.86 3.73 -13.22
N GLU A 123 -14.63 4.06 -13.62
CA GLU A 123 -14.13 3.81 -14.97
C GLU A 123 -12.64 3.43 -14.94
N LYS A 124 -12.26 2.32 -15.59
CA LYS A 124 -10.85 1.94 -15.79
C LYS A 124 -10.23 2.87 -16.86
N ARG A 125 -9.67 4.00 -16.44
CA ARG A 125 -8.88 4.90 -17.29
C ARG A 125 -7.49 5.06 -16.72
N ARG A 126 -6.46 5.06 -17.58
CA ARG A 126 -5.09 5.42 -17.19
C ARG A 126 -4.93 6.93 -17.27
N SER A 127 -4.10 7.50 -16.39
CA SER A 127 -3.55 8.83 -16.66
C SER A 127 -2.75 8.76 -17.96
N VAL A 128 -3.13 9.63 -18.91
CA VAL A 128 -2.47 9.80 -20.22
C VAL A 128 -1.13 10.48 -20.04
#